data_AF-A0A6C0ISH9-F1
#
_entry.id   AF-A0A6C0ISH9-F1
#
_cell.length_a   1.000
_cell.length_b   1.000
_cell.length_c   1.000
_cell.angle_alpha   90.00
_cell.angle_beta   90.00
_cell.angle_gamma   90.00
#
_symmetry.space_group_name_H-M   'P 1'
#
loop_
_entity.id
_entity.type
_entity.pdbx_description
1 polymer ?
#
loop_
_entity_poly.entity_id
_entity_poly.type
_entity_poly.pdbx_seq_one_letter_code
_entity_poly.pdbx_strand_id
1 'polypeptide(L)'
;MKNFVALIDKWNPGIYGNGRNEAHYLNYFSTKYYLIWSLSEPSDLWNEYKDFPRNLQMAYIWNNQLPVTLHFTVCKASYLFKSRLWVVKNISFYNFIKKMKRYYKSKLAFYKNPINLRFKEIHGKYPHFSLPKR
;
A
#
# COMPACT_ATOMS: atom_id res chain seq x y z
N MET A 1 3.01 -6.24 17.92
CA MET A 1 3.30 -6.48 16.48
C MET A 1 3.92 -5.23 15.91
N LYS A 2 5.11 -5.36 15.30
CA LYS A 2 5.78 -4.27 14.59
C LYS A 2 5.08 -4.04 13.24
N ASN A 3 4.91 -2.78 12.84
CA ASN A 3 4.45 -2.46 11.49
C ASN A 3 5.62 -2.68 10.53
N PHE A 4 5.34 -3.20 9.35
CA PHE A 4 6.34 -3.41 8.31
C PHE A 4 5.84 -2.89 6.97
N VAL A 5 6.76 -2.71 6.04
CA VAL A 5 6.44 -2.22 4.70
C VAL A 5 6.53 -3.36 3.71
N ALA A 6 5.52 -3.45 2.84
CA ALA A 6 5.42 -4.51 1.85
C ALA A 6 4.91 -3.98 0.52
N LEU A 7 5.39 -4.62 -0.55
CA LEU A 7 4.72 -4.65 -1.82
C LEU A 7 3.62 -5.70 -1.75
N ILE A 8 2.39 -5.29 -2.06
CA ILE A 8 1.21 -6.14 -1.93
C ILE A 8 0.36 -6.11 -3.18
N ASP A 9 -0.48 -7.12 -3.35
CA ASP A 9 -1.46 -7.20 -4.43
C ASP A 9 -2.81 -7.70 -3.92
N LYS A 10 -3.87 -7.42 -4.68
CA LYS A 10 -5.16 -8.05 -4.47
C LYS A 10 -5.14 -9.49 -5.01
N TRP A 11 -5.88 -10.36 -4.35
CA TRP A 11 -6.11 -11.69 -4.88
C TRP A 11 -6.81 -11.64 -6.24
N ASN A 12 -6.22 -12.28 -7.23
CA ASN A 12 -6.82 -12.50 -8.53
C ASN A 12 -6.78 -14.01 -8.88
N PRO A 13 -7.93 -14.69 -8.93
CA PRO A 13 -7.97 -16.13 -9.22
C PRO A 13 -7.43 -16.48 -10.61
N GLY A 14 -7.49 -15.56 -11.58
CA GLY A 14 -6.93 -15.75 -12.92
C GLY A 14 -5.40 -15.72 -12.96
N ILE A 15 -4.76 -15.09 -11.96
CA ILE A 15 -3.29 -14.98 -11.87
C ILE A 15 -2.74 -16.07 -10.95
N TYR A 16 -3.32 -16.23 -9.77
CA TYR A 16 -2.79 -17.11 -8.71
C TYR A 16 -3.39 -18.52 -8.70
N GLY A 17 -4.48 -18.74 -9.44
CA GLY A 17 -5.21 -20.00 -9.49
C GLY A 17 -5.99 -20.32 -8.21
N ASN A 18 -6.99 -21.20 -8.31
CA ASN A 18 -7.72 -21.72 -7.16
C ASN A 18 -7.37 -23.20 -6.95
N GLY A 19 -6.99 -23.58 -5.73
CA GLY A 19 -6.90 -24.99 -5.36
C GLY A 19 -8.28 -25.64 -5.36
N ARG A 20 -8.36 -26.96 -5.60
CA ARG A 20 -9.61 -27.71 -5.81
C ARG A 20 -10.66 -27.59 -4.68
N ASN A 21 -10.31 -27.08 -3.48
CA ASN A 21 -11.22 -26.86 -2.35
C ASN A 21 -10.95 -25.54 -1.58
N GLU A 22 -10.33 -24.55 -2.20
CA GLU A 22 -9.92 -23.31 -1.50
C GLU A 22 -10.88 -22.13 -1.70
N ALA A 23 -11.87 -22.27 -2.60
CA ALA A 23 -12.70 -21.17 -3.07
C ALA A 23 -13.38 -20.38 -1.94
N HIS A 24 -13.94 -21.07 -0.95
CA HIS A 24 -14.63 -20.41 0.17
C HIS A 24 -13.67 -19.56 1.02
N TYR A 25 -12.50 -20.09 1.36
CA TYR A 25 -11.50 -19.38 2.14
C TYR A 25 -10.90 -18.23 1.34
N LEU A 26 -10.56 -18.46 0.07
CA LEU A 26 -10.00 -17.43 -0.81
C LEU A 26 -10.96 -16.26 -1.03
N ASN A 27 -12.27 -16.52 -1.07
CA ASN A 27 -13.27 -15.46 -1.16
C ASN A 27 -13.32 -14.61 0.13
N TYR A 28 -13.20 -15.24 1.30
CA TYR A 28 -13.06 -14.52 2.55
C TYR A 28 -11.75 -13.71 2.62
N PHE A 29 -10.63 -14.31 2.23
CA PHE A 29 -9.32 -13.65 2.28
C PHE A 29 -9.23 -12.49 1.28
N SER A 30 -9.76 -12.64 0.06
CA SER A 30 -9.72 -11.61 -0.99
C SER A 30 -10.46 -10.33 -0.62
N THR A 31 -11.48 -10.42 0.24
CA THR A 31 -12.25 -9.25 0.70
C THR A 31 -11.53 -8.46 1.78
N LYS A 32 -10.75 -9.11 2.65
CA LYS A 32 -10.18 -8.50 3.86
C LYS A 32 -8.66 -8.31 3.83
N TYR A 33 -7.97 -9.13 3.06
CA TYR A 33 -6.51 -9.24 3.07
C TYR A 33 -5.93 -9.02 1.68
N TYR A 34 -4.62 -8.78 1.67
CA TYR A 34 -3.83 -8.62 0.46
C TYR A 34 -2.72 -9.67 0.46
N LEU A 35 -2.28 -10.11 -0.71
CA LEU A 35 -1.11 -10.97 -0.82
C LEU A 35 0.15 -10.13 -0.74
N ILE A 36 1.16 -10.60 0.01
CA ILE A 36 2.51 -10.01 -0.07
C ILE A 36 3.20 -10.50 -1.34
N TRP A 37 3.89 -9.56 -2.00
CA TRP A 37 4.84 -9.80 -3.08
C TRP A 37 6.29 -9.63 -2.65
N SER A 38 6.58 -8.63 -1.82
CA SER A 38 7.93 -8.35 -1.34
C SER A 38 7.85 -7.63 0.00
N LEU A 39 8.78 -7.94 0.90
CA LEU A 39 8.94 -7.26 2.18
C LEU A 39 10.18 -6.39 2.12
N SER A 40 10.14 -5.21 2.73
CA SER A 40 11.31 -4.33 2.81
C SER A 40 12.11 -4.49 4.12
N GLU A 41 11.74 -5.42 5.01
CA GLU A 41 12.33 -5.50 6.36
C GLU A 41 13.55 -6.43 6.49
N PRO A 42 14.42 -6.20 7.51
CA PRO A 42 15.66 -6.96 7.72
C PRO A 42 15.36 -8.39 8.20
N SER A 43 16.40 -9.24 8.12
CA SER A 43 16.42 -10.71 8.25
C SER A 43 15.56 -11.40 9.32
N ASP A 44 15.10 -10.70 10.36
CA ASP A 44 14.58 -11.34 11.56
C ASP A 44 13.14 -11.86 11.41
N LEU A 45 12.27 -11.11 10.71
CA LEU A 45 10.95 -11.64 10.30
C LEU A 45 11.09 -12.66 9.16
N TRP A 46 12.10 -12.51 8.30
CA TRP A 46 12.40 -13.50 7.26
C TRP A 46 12.84 -14.85 7.84
N ASN A 47 13.47 -14.82 9.01
CA ASN A 47 13.87 -16.03 9.72
C ASN A 47 12.67 -16.83 10.28
N GLU A 48 11.56 -16.16 10.62
CA GLU A 48 10.28 -16.81 10.98
C GLU A 48 9.55 -17.42 9.77
N TYR A 49 9.78 -16.88 8.56
CA TYR A 49 9.11 -17.30 7.33
C TYR A 49 10.08 -17.94 6.31
N LYS A 50 11.10 -18.67 6.78
CA LYS A 50 12.11 -19.34 5.92
C LYS A 50 11.50 -20.30 4.90
N ASP A 51 10.37 -20.90 5.22
CA ASP A 51 9.65 -21.85 4.37
C ASP A 51 8.70 -21.20 3.36
N PHE A 52 8.68 -19.86 3.28
CA PHE A 52 7.90 -19.17 2.26
C PHE A 52 8.50 -19.50 0.89
N PRO A 53 7.76 -20.15 -0.03
CA PRO A 53 8.32 -20.59 -1.30
C PRO A 53 8.63 -19.37 -2.17
N ARG A 54 9.89 -18.91 -2.11
CA ARG A 54 10.50 -17.91 -3.02
C ARG A 54 10.21 -18.19 -4.49
N ASN A 55 10.01 -19.46 -4.79
CA ASN A 55 9.99 -20.01 -6.14
C ASN A 55 8.74 -19.59 -6.93
N LEU A 56 7.61 -19.36 -6.27
CA LEU A 56 6.37 -18.96 -6.95
C LEU A 56 6.36 -17.49 -7.35
N GLN A 57 6.93 -16.60 -6.53
CA GLN A 57 7.04 -15.16 -6.86
C GLN A 57 8.10 -14.88 -7.93
N MET A 58 9.24 -15.58 -7.91
CA MET A 58 10.33 -15.38 -8.89
C MET A 58 10.00 -15.96 -10.28
N ALA A 59 9.31 -17.10 -10.35
CA ALA A 59 8.91 -17.70 -11.61
C ALA A 59 7.95 -16.80 -12.43
N TYR A 60 7.11 -16.01 -11.78
CA TYR A 60 6.21 -15.07 -12.45
C TYR A 60 6.90 -13.81 -12.98
N ILE A 61 7.99 -13.35 -12.33
CA ILE A 61 8.83 -12.26 -12.83
C ILE A 61 9.50 -12.67 -14.14
N TRP A 62 10.00 -13.91 -14.20
CA TRP A 62 10.65 -14.45 -15.41
C TRP A 62 9.68 -14.60 -16.59
N ASN A 63 8.41 -14.89 -16.30
CA ASN A 63 7.36 -15.11 -17.31
C ASN A 63 6.58 -13.84 -17.70
N ASN A 64 7.04 -12.64 -17.31
CA ASN A 64 6.47 -11.33 -17.69
C ASN A 64 4.97 -11.11 -17.34
N GLN A 65 4.36 -11.94 -16.50
CA GLN A 65 2.99 -11.74 -16.01
C GLN A 65 3.03 -11.05 -14.64
N LEU A 66 3.51 -9.80 -14.62
CA LEU A 66 3.39 -8.97 -13.44
C LEU A 66 1.90 -8.71 -13.15
N PRO A 67 1.46 -8.78 -11.89
CA PRO A 67 0.12 -8.34 -11.56
C PRO A 67 -0.03 -6.87 -11.92
N VAL A 68 -1.17 -6.57 -12.55
CA VAL A 68 -1.46 -5.26 -13.15
C VAL A 68 -1.39 -4.11 -12.14
N THR A 69 -1.51 -4.36 -10.83
CA THR A 69 -1.49 -3.31 -9.79
C THR A 69 -0.78 -3.71 -8.49
N LEU A 70 0.55 -3.66 -8.47
CA LEU A 70 1.32 -3.76 -7.22
C LEU A 70 1.17 -2.47 -6.40
N HIS A 71 0.94 -2.60 -5.10
CA HIS A 71 0.79 -1.48 -4.19
C HIS A 71 1.82 -1.53 -3.08
N PHE A 72 2.52 -0.43 -2.85
CA PHE A 72 3.41 -0.27 -1.71
C PHE A 72 2.62 0.24 -0.50
N THR A 73 2.70 -0.44 0.64
CA THR A 73 1.96 -0.03 1.84
C THR A 73 2.61 -0.47 3.15
N VAL A 74 2.17 0.16 4.23
CA VAL A 74 2.49 -0.27 5.60
C VAL A 74 1.44 -1.28 6.04
N CYS A 75 1.90 -2.44 6.46
CA CYS A 75 1.11 -3.55 6.96
C CYS A 75 1.17 -3.61 8.48
N LYS A 76 0.06 -4.05 9.09
CA LYS A 76 -0.07 -4.19 10.55
C LYS A 76 0.23 -5.61 11.02
N ALA A 77 -0.17 -6.60 10.23
CA ALA A 77 -0.05 -8.01 10.55
C ALA A 77 -0.01 -8.84 9.25
N SER A 78 0.66 -9.98 9.34
CA SER A 78 0.71 -11.04 8.32
C SER A 78 0.08 -12.33 8.84
N TYR A 79 -0.42 -13.15 7.93
CA TYR A 79 -0.96 -14.48 8.19
C TYR A 79 -0.53 -15.43 7.07
N LEU A 80 0.00 -16.60 7.42
CA LEU A 80 0.38 -17.62 6.45
C LEU A 80 -0.79 -18.60 6.26
N PHE A 81 -1.26 -18.75 5.03
CA PHE A 81 -2.30 -19.72 4.66
C PHE A 81 -1.90 -20.47 3.41
N LYS A 82 -1.81 -21.81 3.47
CA LYS A 82 -1.50 -22.67 2.32
C LYS A 82 -0.26 -22.19 1.54
N SER A 83 0.82 -21.88 2.28
CA SER A 83 2.08 -21.38 1.73
C SER A 83 1.98 -20.02 1.00
N ARG A 84 0.90 -19.26 1.25
CA ARG A 84 0.71 -17.88 0.77
C ARG A 84 0.62 -16.93 1.96
N LEU A 85 1.28 -15.78 1.86
CA LEU A 85 1.34 -14.82 2.95
C LEU A 85 0.35 -13.68 2.69
N TRP A 86 -0.63 -13.58 3.56
CA TRP A 86 -1.69 -12.59 3.52
C TRP A 86 -1.42 -11.49 4.53
N VAL A 87 -1.83 -10.26 4.23
CA VAL A 87 -1.60 -9.12 5.10
C VAL A 87 -2.80 -8.21 5.24
N VAL A 88 -2.85 -7.59 6.42
CA VAL A 88 -3.78 -6.51 6.74
C VAL A 88 -3.06 -5.18 6.57
N LYS A 89 -3.64 -4.30 5.76
CA LYS A 89 -3.20 -2.91 5.62
C LYS A 89 -3.33 -2.17 6.93
N ASN A 90 -2.35 -1.33 7.25
CA ASN A 90 -2.50 -0.37 8.33
C ASN A 90 -3.42 0.78 7.88
N ILE A 91 -4.70 0.69 8.23
CA ILE A 91 -5.74 1.67 7.83
C ILE A 91 -5.44 3.06 8.41
N SER A 92 -4.96 3.14 9.65
CA SER A 92 -4.63 4.42 10.29
C SER A 92 -3.52 5.15 9.53
N PHE A 93 -2.46 4.42 9.15
CA PHE A 93 -1.37 4.98 8.35
C PHE A 93 -1.83 5.37 6.95
N TYR A 94 -2.65 4.53 6.31
CA TYR A 94 -3.25 4.85 5.01
C TYR A 94 -4.10 6.13 5.06
N ASN A 95 -4.90 6.30 6.11
CA ASN A 95 -5.69 7.51 6.34
C ASN A 95 -4.82 8.72 6.61
N PHE A 96 -3.71 8.55 7.33
CA PHE A 96 -2.70 9.60 7.51
C PHE A 96 -2.11 10.04 6.16
N ILE A 97 -1.66 9.10 5.31
CA ILE A 97 -1.16 9.44 3.96
C ILE A 97 -2.23 10.19 3.16
N LYS A 98 -3.49 9.75 3.20
CA LYS A 98 -4.60 10.44 2.54
C LYS A 98 -4.77 11.88 3.03
N LYS A 99 -4.70 12.10 4.35
CA LYS A 99 -4.76 13.44 4.95
C LYS A 99 -3.58 14.30 4.50
N MET A 100 -2.36 13.77 4.53
CA MET A 100 -1.15 14.47 4.08
C MET A 100 -1.22 14.84 2.59
N LYS A 101 -1.63 13.92 1.73
CA LYS A 101 -1.81 14.20 0.28
C LYS A 101 -2.81 15.32 0.05
N ARG A 102 -3.93 15.32 0.77
CA ARG A 102 -4.93 16.41 0.70
C ARG A 102 -4.35 17.72 1.19
N TYR A 103 -3.67 17.72 2.33
CA TYR A 103 -3.01 18.91 2.88
C TYR A 103 -2.07 19.54 1.87
N TYR A 104 -1.14 18.77 1.29
CA TYR A 104 -0.19 19.29 0.31
C TYR A 104 -0.86 19.74 -0.98
N LYS A 105 -1.88 19.01 -1.46
CA LYS A 105 -2.66 19.44 -2.63
C LYS A 105 -3.33 20.80 -2.40
N SER A 106 -3.97 20.99 -1.24
CA SER A 106 -4.60 22.26 -0.86
C SER A 106 -3.56 23.37 -0.68
N LYS A 107 -2.42 23.07 -0.07
CA LYS A 107 -1.32 24.03 0.11
C LYS A 107 -0.75 24.50 -1.23
N LEU A 108 -0.52 23.59 -2.17
CA LEU A 108 -0.08 23.94 -3.52
C LEU A 108 -1.13 24.76 -4.27
N ALA A 109 -2.41 24.39 -4.19
CA ALA A 109 -3.49 25.15 -4.80
C ALA A 109 -3.56 26.59 -4.23
N PHE A 110 -3.36 26.75 -2.92
CA PHE A 110 -3.29 28.06 -2.28
C PHE A 110 -2.15 28.91 -2.83
N TYR A 111 -0.93 28.37 -2.95
CA TYR A 111 0.21 29.13 -3.47
C TYR A 111 0.10 29.44 -4.97
N LYS A 112 -0.64 28.64 -5.73
CA LYS A 112 -0.88 28.87 -7.15
C LYS A 112 -2.09 29.77 -7.44
N ASN A 113 -2.84 30.19 -6.41
CA ASN A 113 -3.99 31.05 -6.59
C ASN A 113 -3.54 32.46 -7.04
N PRO A 114 -4.04 33.02 -8.15
CA PRO A 114 -3.67 34.34 -8.64
C PRO A 114 -3.79 35.46 -7.60
N ILE A 115 -4.80 35.40 -6.72
CA ILE A 115 -5.00 36.38 -5.65
C ILE A 115 -3.84 36.34 -4.66
N ASN A 116 -3.41 35.13 -4.27
CA ASN A 116 -2.30 34.95 -3.32
C ASN A 116 -0.94 35.24 -3.94
N LEU A 117 -0.79 35.02 -5.25
CA LEU A 117 0.39 35.42 -6.01
C LEU A 117 0.52 36.94 -6.04
N ARG A 118 -0.57 37.66 -6.38
CA ARG A 118 -0.60 39.12 -6.34
C ARG A 118 -0.35 39.67 -4.92
N PHE A 119 -0.91 39.04 -3.89
CA PHE A 119 -0.62 39.41 -2.50
C PHE A 119 0.88 39.29 -2.19
N LYS A 120 1.53 38.21 -2.66
CA LYS A 120 2.97 38.03 -2.50
C LYS A 120 3.78 39.09 -3.25
N GLU A 121 3.36 39.48 -4.45
CA GLU A 121 4.02 40.55 -5.21
C GLU A 121 3.99 41.88 -4.44
N ILE A 122 2.85 42.22 -3.84
CA ILE A 122 2.67 43.49 -3.10
C ILE A 122 3.40 43.47 -1.75
N HIS A 123 3.31 42.37 -1.01
CA HIS A 123 3.75 42.30 0.39
C HIS A 123 5.05 41.51 0.61
N GLY A 124 5.66 40.96 -0.45
CA GLY A 124 6.88 40.15 -0.41
C GLY A 124 6.71 38.74 0.17
N LYS A 125 5.52 38.39 0.69
CA LYS A 125 5.24 37.10 1.35
C LYS A 125 3.84 36.59 1.04
N TYR A 126 3.65 35.27 1.09
CA TYR A 126 2.32 34.68 0.96
C TYR A 126 1.45 34.95 2.20
N PRO A 127 0.12 35.01 2.04
CA PRO A 127 -0.78 35.01 3.18
C PRO A 127 -0.67 33.69 3.96
N HIS A 128 -1.06 33.72 5.24
CA HIS A 128 -0.97 32.54 6.10
C HIS A 128 -1.88 31.41 5.57
N PHE A 129 -1.29 30.25 5.25
CA PHE A 129 -2.06 29.10 4.80
C PHE A 129 -2.75 28.41 5.97
N SER A 130 -4.07 28.33 5.92
CA SER A 130 -4.89 27.49 6.79
C SER A 130 -5.71 26.52 5.96
N LEU A 131 -5.87 25.29 6.45
CA LEU A 131 -6.79 24.34 5.83
C LEU A 131 -8.22 24.88 5.93
N PRO A 132 -9.04 24.74 4.88
CA PRO A 132 -10.45 25.06 4.98
C PRO A 132 -11.07 24.20 6.09
N LYS A 133 -11.74 24.85 7.03
CA LYS A 133 -12.57 24.15 8.03
C LYS A 133 -13.68 23.45 7.24
N ARG A 134 -13.80 22.14 7.44
CA ARG A 134 -14.89 21.33 6.87
C ARG A 134 -16.09 21.43 7.78
#